data_AF-A0A101QSZ2-F1
#
_entry.id   AF-A0A101QSZ2-F1
#
_cell.length_a   1.000
_cell.length_b   1.000
_cell.length_c   1.000
_cell.angle_alpha   90.00
_cell.angle_beta   90.00
_cell.angle_gamma   90.00
#
_symmetry.space_group_name_H-M   'P 1'
#
loop_
_entity.id
_entity.type
_entity.pdbx_description
1 polymer ?
#
loop_
_entity_poly.entity_id
_entity_poly.type
_entity_poly.pdbx_seq_one_letter_code
_entity_poly.pdbx_strand_id
1 'polypeptide(L)'
;MTTYVISVPGTFTGGAGPDTRTELARALRPEDPHRTHLGTEEDLDVLTVNDDDTFTLRLTVDASSGPEAEREAKRIAASALNAVGLDESRAPLGPAAVTGIDSEG
;
A
#
# COMPACT_ATOMS: atom_id res chain seq x y z
N MET A 1 -1.26 20.95 -3.11
CA MET A 1 -1.72 19.56 -3.04
C MET A 1 -0.80 18.88 -2.04
N THR A 2 -1.33 18.06 -1.13
CA THR A 2 -0.52 17.46 -0.08
C THR A 2 -0.42 15.97 -0.35
N THR A 3 0.80 15.47 -0.32
CA THR A 3 1.10 14.07 -0.56
C THR A 3 1.05 13.35 0.79
N TYR A 4 0.14 12.40 0.94
CA TYR A 4 0.00 11.62 2.17
C TYR A 4 0.60 10.24 1.97
N VAL A 5 1.47 9.83 2.89
CA VAL A 5 1.95 8.46 2.97
C VAL A 5 1.03 7.70 3.92
N ILE A 6 0.35 6.70 3.40
CA ILE A 6 -0.67 5.94 4.13
C ILE A 6 -0.25 4.49 4.21
N SER A 7 -0.38 3.93 5.41
CA SER A 7 -0.19 2.51 5.64
C SER A 7 -1.55 1.85 5.79
N VAL A 8 -1.82 0.85 4.95
CA VAL A 8 -3.03 0.02 4.99
C VAL A 8 -2.61 -1.39 5.39
N PRO A 9 -2.86 -1.80 6.65
CA PRO A 9 -2.61 -3.17 7.07
C PRO A 9 -3.66 -4.10 6.44
N GLY A 10 -3.29 -5.35 6.19
CA GLY A 10 -4.18 -6.40 5.74
C GLY A 10 -3.69 -7.77 6.20
N THR A 11 -4.52 -8.79 6.00
CA THR A 11 -4.20 -10.16 6.40
C THR A 11 -4.60 -11.12 5.29
N PHE A 12 -3.73 -12.05 4.91
CA PHE A 12 -4.05 -13.10 3.95
C PHE A 12 -4.74 -14.28 4.67
N THR A 13 -5.97 -14.60 4.29
CA THR A 13 -6.75 -15.67 4.93
C THR A 13 -6.50 -17.06 4.33
N GLY A 14 -5.83 -17.12 3.18
CA GLY A 14 -5.57 -18.37 2.42
C GLY A 14 -4.09 -18.73 2.26
N GLY A 15 -3.19 -18.02 2.96
CA GLY A 15 -1.74 -18.07 2.75
C GLY A 15 -1.32 -17.32 1.48
N ALA A 16 -0.45 -16.32 1.61
CA ALA A 16 0.15 -15.67 0.46
C ALA A 16 1.41 -16.42 0.03
N GLY A 17 1.28 -17.27 -0.97
CA GLY A 17 2.42 -17.90 -1.63
C GLY A 17 3.41 -16.86 -2.19
N PRO A 18 4.69 -17.23 -2.38
CA PRO A 18 5.72 -16.31 -2.88
C PRO A 18 5.35 -15.68 -4.23
N ASP A 19 4.62 -16.39 -5.08
CA ASP A 19 4.11 -15.91 -6.36
C ASP A 19 3.11 -14.76 -6.19
N THR A 20 2.13 -14.91 -5.30
CA THR A 20 1.12 -13.88 -4.99
C THR A 20 1.77 -12.62 -4.43
N ARG A 21 2.78 -12.76 -3.57
CA ARG A 21 3.54 -11.61 -3.03
C ARG A 21 4.25 -10.85 -4.15
N THR A 22 4.85 -11.58 -5.09
CA THR A 22 5.56 -11.01 -6.24
C THR A 22 4.60 -10.31 -7.20
N GLU A 23 3.43 -10.89 -7.48
CA GLU A 23 2.41 -10.27 -8.32
C GLU A 23 1.81 -9.04 -7.66
N LEU A 24 1.54 -9.09 -6.35
CA LEU A 24 1.02 -7.96 -5.60
C LEU A 24 2.01 -6.80 -5.56
N ALA A 25 3.28 -7.07 -5.26
CA ALA A 25 4.34 -6.06 -5.31
C ALA A 25 4.49 -5.46 -6.71
N ARG A 26 4.29 -6.25 -7.78
CA ARG A 26 4.28 -5.76 -9.16
C ARG A 26 3.05 -4.91 -9.48
N ALA A 27 1.87 -5.28 -9.02
CA ALA A 27 0.63 -4.54 -9.21
C ALA A 27 0.63 -3.20 -8.45
N LEU A 28 1.33 -3.15 -7.32
CA LEU A 28 1.46 -1.97 -6.47
C LEU A 28 2.64 -1.08 -6.82
N ARG A 29 3.66 -1.60 -7.51
CA ARG A 29 4.68 -0.75 -8.11
C ARG A 29 3.98 0.17 -9.10
N PRO A 30 3.91 1.48 -8.82
CA PRO A 30 3.49 2.40 -9.84
C PRO A 30 4.50 2.28 -10.98
N GLU A 31 4.03 2.49 -12.20
CA GLU A 31 4.90 2.95 -13.29
C GLU A 31 5.47 4.29 -12.83
N ASP A 32 6.58 4.28 -12.08
CA ASP A 32 7.17 5.48 -11.48
C ASP A 32 8.45 5.88 -12.24
N PRO A 33 8.33 6.73 -13.28
CA PRO A 33 9.47 7.33 -13.98
C PRO A 33 10.17 8.42 -13.15
N HIS A 34 9.64 8.77 -11.96
CA HIS A 34 10.26 9.75 -11.09
C HIS A 34 10.67 9.07 -9.78
N ARG A 35 11.96 8.75 -9.66
CA ARG A 35 12.63 8.54 -8.37
C ARG A 35 12.42 9.77 -7.48
N THR A 36 11.28 9.90 -6.82
CA THR A 36 11.05 10.92 -5.80
C THR A 36 11.74 10.45 -4.53
N HIS A 37 13.01 10.81 -4.49
CA HIS A 37 13.81 11.24 -3.35
C HIS A 37 13.04 11.29 -2.00
N LEU A 38 12.77 10.15 -1.38
CA LEU A 38 12.63 10.07 0.07
C LEU A 38 13.93 9.47 0.60
N GLY A 39 14.49 10.12 1.61
CA GLY A 39 15.87 10.00 2.05
C GLY A 39 16.33 8.57 2.32
N THR A 40 17.64 8.40 2.16
CA THR A 40 18.44 7.28 2.65
C THR A 40 17.92 6.73 3.98
N GLU A 41 17.31 5.54 3.96
CA GLU A 41 17.37 4.49 4.98
C GLU A 41 16.44 3.34 4.53
N GLU A 42 17.07 2.29 3.98
CA GLU A 42 16.53 0.91 3.86
C GLU A 42 15.31 0.71 2.97
N ASP A 43 15.53 0.32 1.70
CA ASP A 43 14.60 -0.45 0.82
C ASP A 43 13.12 -0.49 1.29
N LEU A 44 12.45 0.67 1.25
CA LEU A 44 11.09 0.82 1.77
C LEU A 44 10.11 0.14 0.80
N ASP A 45 9.93 -1.17 0.97
CA ASP A 45 9.08 -1.97 0.11
C ASP A 45 7.63 -1.48 0.19
N VAL A 46 7.04 -1.21 -0.98
CA VAL A 46 5.62 -0.79 -1.14
C VAL A 46 4.68 -1.81 -0.49
N LEU A 47 5.14 -3.06 -0.39
CA LEU A 47 4.48 -4.15 0.29
C LEU A 47 5.43 -4.76 1.34
N THR A 48 5.12 -4.55 2.61
CA THR A 48 5.77 -5.31 3.70
C THR A 48 4.89 -6.52 4.04
N VAL A 49 5.38 -7.74 3.85
CA VAL A 49 4.70 -8.97 4.29
C VAL A 49 5.40 -9.52 5.52
N ASN A 50 4.65 -9.76 6.58
CA ASN A 50 5.13 -10.38 7.81
C ASN A 50 4.97 -11.91 7.73
N ASP A 51 5.71 -12.64 8.57
CA ASP A 51 5.64 -14.10 8.66
C ASP A 51 4.29 -14.64 9.16
N ASP A 52 3.45 -13.80 9.77
CA ASP A 52 2.12 -14.18 10.30
C ASP A 52 0.99 -14.01 9.25
N ASP A 53 1.32 -14.09 7.96
CA ASP A 53 0.38 -13.84 6.85
C ASP A 53 -0.30 -12.44 6.89
N THR A 54 0.23 -11.51 7.70
CA THR A 54 -0.17 -10.10 7.69
C THR A 54 0.71 -9.33 6.72
N PHE A 55 0.16 -8.26 6.15
CA PHE A 55 0.90 -7.37 5.27
C PHE A 55 0.55 -5.92 5.54
N THR A 56 1.44 -5.02 5.17
CA THR A 56 1.23 -3.58 5.22
C THR A 56 1.53 -3.01 3.85
N LEU A 57 0.54 -2.37 3.26
CA LEU A 57 0.67 -1.61 2.03
C LEU A 57 1.03 -0.18 2.37
N ARG A 58 2.11 0.34 1.79
CA ARG A 58 2.43 1.76 1.88
C ARG A 58 2.06 2.44 0.57
N LEU A 59 1.09 3.33 0.61
CA LEU A 59 0.56 4.04 -0.54
C LEU A 59 0.79 5.54 -0.39
N THR A 60 1.23 6.16 -1.46
CA THR A 60 1.36 7.61 -1.55
C THR A 60 0.13 8.15 -2.28
N VAL A 61 -0.61 9.03 -1.65
CA VAL A 61 -1.86 9.57 -2.17
C VAL A 61 -1.87 11.08 -2.08
N ASP A 62 -2.02 11.74 -3.21
CA ASP A 62 -2.32 13.15 -3.26
C ASP A 62 -3.78 13.41 -2.89
N ALA A 63 -4.01 14.18 -1.83
CA ALA A 63 -5.35 14.52 -1.39
C ALA A 63 -5.43 15.94 -0.82
N SER A 64 -6.64 16.43 -0.67
CA SER A 64 -6.89 17.71 -0.01
C SER A 64 -6.92 17.57 1.52
N SER A 65 -7.09 16.35 2.04
CA SER A 65 -7.16 16.07 3.47
C SER A 65 -6.77 14.63 3.80
N GLY A 66 -6.28 14.38 5.01
CA GLY A 66 -5.94 13.03 5.50
C GLY A 66 -7.09 12.02 5.35
N PRO A 67 -8.35 12.32 5.78
CA PRO A 67 -9.48 11.39 5.63
C PRO A 67 -9.89 11.09 4.18
N GLU A 68 -9.60 12.02 3.25
CA GLU A 68 -9.77 11.76 1.82
C GLU A 68 -8.67 10.82 1.32
N ALA A 69 -7.43 11.11 1.71
CA ALA A 69 -6.28 10.29 1.39
C ALA A 69 -6.46 8.84 1.89
N GLU A 70 -6.92 8.63 3.12
CA GLU A 70 -7.16 7.30 3.71
C GLU A 70 -8.19 6.49 2.92
N ARG A 71 -9.28 7.13 2.50
CA ARG A 71 -10.32 6.49 1.68
C ARG A 71 -9.79 6.11 0.30
N GLU A 72 -8.99 6.97 -0.30
CA GLU A 72 -8.40 6.73 -1.61
C GLU A 72 -7.32 5.64 -1.56
N ALA A 73 -6.44 5.67 -0.55
CA ALA A 73 -5.47 4.60 -0.30
C ALA A 73 -6.16 3.24 -0.13
N LYS A 74 -7.26 3.17 0.64
CA LYS A 74 -8.01 1.92 0.80
C LYS A 74 -8.60 1.42 -0.52
N ARG A 75 -9.08 2.33 -1.39
CA ARG A 75 -9.57 1.97 -2.73
C ARG A 75 -8.46 1.44 -3.62
N ILE A 76 -7.30 2.11 -3.66
CA ILE A 76 -6.13 1.67 -4.45
C ILE A 76 -5.66 0.29 -3.96
N ALA A 77 -5.51 0.11 -2.64
CA ALA A 77 -5.16 -1.18 -2.03
C ALA A 77 -6.12 -2.29 -2.43
N ALA A 78 -7.43 -2.06 -2.29
CA ALA A 78 -8.44 -3.05 -2.67
C ALA A 78 -8.39 -3.38 -4.16
N SER A 79 -8.20 -2.39 -5.03
CA SER A 79 -8.10 -2.59 -6.48
C SER A 79 -6.87 -3.40 -6.86
N ALA A 80 -5.71 -3.13 -6.26
CA ALA A 80 -4.48 -3.88 -6.49
C ALA A 80 -4.59 -5.34 -6.04
N LEU A 81 -5.22 -5.58 -4.88
CA LEU A 81 -5.50 -6.93 -4.39
C LEU A 81 -6.46 -7.68 -5.34
N ASN A 82 -7.53 -7.02 -5.80
CA ASN A 82 -8.45 -7.61 -6.78
C ASN A 82 -7.75 -7.95 -8.11
N ALA A 83 -6.80 -7.12 -8.55
CA ALA A 83 -6.03 -7.37 -9.79
C ALA A 83 -5.21 -8.67 -9.73
N VAL A 84 -4.83 -9.12 -8.53
CA VAL A 84 -4.11 -10.39 -8.31
C VAL A 84 -5.01 -11.52 -7.77
N GLY A 85 -6.34 -11.35 -7.83
CA GLY A 85 -7.30 -12.37 -7.40
C GLY A 85 -7.42 -12.53 -5.87
N LEU A 86 -7.08 -11.47 -5.13
CA LEU A 86 -7.24 -11.36 -3.68
C LEU A 86 -8.39 -10.39 -3.37
N ASP A 87 -9.58 -10.92 -3.21
CA ASP A 87 -10.75 -10.14 -2.80
C ASP A 87 -10.76 -9.87 -1.29
N GLU A 88 -11.69 -9.06 -0.78
CA GLU A 88 -11.84 -8.78 0.67
C GLU A 88 -12.00 -10.05 1.53
N SER A 89 -12.49 -11.15 0.97
CA SER A 89 -12.57 -12.44 1.70
C SER A 89 -11.20 -13.12 1.85
N ARG A 90 -10.26 -12.86 0.94
CA ARG A 90 -8.93 -13.47 0.88
C ARG A 90 -7.85 -12.58 1.50
N ALA A 91 -8.04 -11.27 1.41
CA ALA A 91 -7.14 -10.26 1.93
C ALA A 91 -7.94 -9.11 2.59
N PRO A 92 -8.63 -9.36 3.72
CA PRO A 92 -9.31 -8.30 4.45
C PRO A 92 -8.35 -7.16 4.80
N LEU A 93 -8.73 -5.95 4.42
CA LEU A 93 -8.00 -4.73 4.71
C LEU A 93 -8.45 -4.13 6.05
N GLY A 94 -7.48 -3.82 6.90
CA GLY A 94 -7.67 -3.10 8.15
C GLY A 94 -7.86 -1.59 7.95
N PRO A 95 -7.84 -0.81 9.05
CA PRO A 95 -7.94 0.63 9.00
C PRO A 95 -6.69 1.24 8.35
N ALA A 96 -6.89 2.04 7.30
CA ALA A 96 -5.84 2.87 6.75
C ALA A 96 -5.43 3.93 7.78
N ALA A 97 -4.14 4.24 7.87
CA ALA A 97 -3.62 5.28 8.74
C ALA A 97 -2.55 6.10 8.02
N VAL A 98 -2.62 7.42 8.14
CA VAL A 98 -1.58 8.32 7.65
C VAL A 98 -0.32 8.12 8.50
N THR A 99 0.76 7.66 7.88
CA THR A 99 2.06 7.42 8.53
C THR A 99 3.13 8.44 8.12
N GLY A 100 2.85 9.27 7.11
CA GLY A 100 3.68 10.39 6.72
C GLY A 100 2.88 11.42 5.94
N ILE A 101 3.36 12.66 5.95
CA ILE A 101 2.83 13.75 5.13
C ILE A 101 4.04 14.38 4.47
N ASP A 102 4.11 14.27 3.16
CA ASP A 102 5.05 15.00 2.34
C ASP A 102 4.32 16.24 1.80
N SER A 103 4.55 17.35 2.49
CA SER A 103 4.14 18.65 1.99
C SER A 103 5.40 19.30 1.41
N GLU A 104 5.48 19.38 0.08
CA GLU A 104 6.47 20.24 -0.59
C GLU A 104 6.32 21.66 0.00
N GLY A 105 7.31 22.05 0.80
CA GLY A 105 7.40 23.33 1.49
C GLY A 105 8.17 24.36 0.67
#